data_AF-A0A951GFN5-F1
#
_entry.id   AF-A0A951GFN5-F1
#
_cell.length_a   1.000
_cell.length_b   1.000
_cell.length_c   1.000
_cell.angle_alpha   90.00
_cell.angle_beta   90.00
_cell.angle_gamma   90.00
#
_symmetry.space_group_name_H-M   'P 1'
#
loop_
_entity.id
_entity.type
_entity.pdbx_description
1 polymer ?
#
loop_
_entity_poly.entity_id
_entity_poly.type
_entity_poly.pdbx_seq_one_letter_code
_entity_poly.pdbx_strand_id
1 'polypeptide(L)'
;MRQRSTFARSGYRERPQPYLPSRDIRVKCRRAARETLKIHRRELLDDPASPIAGNPRGDVTIVEFFDYRCPFCKRVEPALKALLKEDA
;
A
#
# COMPACT_ATOMS: atom_id res chain seq x y z
N MET A 1 -36.05 -39.31 -32.19
CA MET A 1 -34.64 -38.86 -32.17
C MET A 1 -34.36 -38.21 -30.83
N ARG A 2 -33.49 -38.79 -29.99
CA ARG A 2 -33.11 -38.24 -28.68
C ARG A 2 -31.69 -37.70 -28.76
N GLN A 3 -31.52 -36.39 -28.83
CA GLN A 3 -30.19 -35.78 -28.72
C GLN A 3 -29.81 -35.73 -27.24
N ARG A 4 -28.72 -36.41 -26.87
CA ARG A 4 -28.04 -36.21 -25.59
C ARG A 4 -27.12 -35.01 -25.74
N SER A 5 -27.51 -33.86 -25.20
CA SER A 5 -26.60 -32.75 -24.99
C SER A 5 -25.73 -33.06 -23.78
N THR A 6 -24.63 -33.79 -23.97
CA THR A 6 -23.53 -33.76 -23.01
C THR A 6 -22.88 -32.39 -23.12
N PHE A 7 -23.40 -31.43 -22.36
CA PHE A 7 -22.71 -30.19 -22.07
C PHE A 7 -21.49 -30.58 -21.22
N ALA A 8 -20.38 -30.88 -21.89
CA ALA A 8 -19.08 -30.98 -21.27
C ALA A 8 -18.74 -29.58 -20.76
N ARG A 9 -19.26 -29.24 -19.57
CA ARG A 9 -18.87 -28.06 -18.84
C ARG A 9 -17.45 -28.34 -18.35
N SER A 10 -16.52 -28.07 -19.27
CA SER A 10 -15.10 -27.87 -19.06
C SER A 10 -14.88 -27.41 -17.62
N GLY A 11 -14.19 -28.26 -16.85
CA GLY A 11 -13.94 -28.10 -15.43
C GLY A 11 -13.02 -26.94 -15.08
N TYR A 12 -13.32 -25.73 -15.58
CA TYR A 12 -12.79 -24.49 -15.02
C TYR A 12 -13.67 -24.06 -13.85
N ARG A 13 -13.64 -24.87 -12.79
CA ARG A 13 -14.04 -24.44 -11.46
C ARG A 13 -12.93 -23.51 -10.96
N GLU A 14 -13.20 -22.22 -11.03
CA GLU A 14 -12.62 -21.12 -10.24
C GLU A 14 -11.10 -21.15 -10.03
N ARG A 15 -10.38 -20.26 -10.74
CA ARG A 15 -8.97 -19.93 -10.44
C ARG A 15 -8.88 -19.44 -8.99
N PRO A 16 -8.16 -20.11 -8.08
CA PRO A 16 -7.78 -19.46 -6.83
C PRO A 16 -6.72 -18.40 -7.16
N GLN A 17 -6.92 -17.19 -6.63
CA GLN A 17 -6.14 -15.99 -6.89
C GLN A 17 -4.61 -16.25 -6.93
N PRO A 18 -3.94 -16.22 -8.09
CA PRO A 18 -2.53 -16.62 -8.22
C PRO A 18 -1.53 -15.58 -7.71
N TYR A 19 -1.99 -14.42 -7.23
CA TYR A 19 -1.14 -13.24 -7.02
C TYR A 19 -0.86 -12.91 -5.54
N LEU A 20 -1.47 -13.63 -4.59
CA LEU A 20 -1.20 -13.37 -3.18
C LEU A 20 -0.09 -14.30 -2.68
N PRO A 21 1.09 -13.76 -2.30
CA PRO A 21 2.15 -14.59 -1.75
C PRO A 21 1.67 -15.25 -0.45
N SER A 22 2.10 -16.50 -0.22
CA SER A 22 1.79 -17.27 0.98
C SER A 22 2.01 -16.45 2.25
N ARG A 23 1.24 -16.73 3.32
CA ARG A 23 1.32 -15.98 4.58
C ARG A 23 2.77 -15.84 5.08
N ASP A 24 3.59 -16.88 4.94
CA ASP A 24 4.99 -16.88 5.38
C ASP A 24 5.85 -15.90 4.59
N ILE A 25 5.63 -15.79 3.28
CA ILE A 25 6.34 -14.84 2.41
C ILE A 25 5.97 -13.40 2.82
N ARG A 26 4.68 -13.13 3.12
CA ARG A 26 4.24 -11.80 3.59
C ARG A 26 4.89 -11.43 4.92
N VAL A 27 4.99 -12.37 5.86
CA VAL A 27 5.66 -12.14 7.15
C VAL A 27 7.15 -11.89 6.95
N LYS A 28 7.81 -12.67 6.09
CA LYS A 28 9.22 -12.49 5.76
C LYS A 28 9.50 -11.12 5.11
N CYS A 29 8.72 -10.73 4.10
CA CYS A 29 8.85 -9.43 3.44
C CYS A 29 8.58 -8.27 4.39
N ARG A 30 7.58 -8.38 5.28
CA ARG A 30 7.33 -7.37 6.32
C ARG A 30 8.52 -7.23 7.27
N ARG A 31 9.16 -8.33 7.68
CA ARG A 31 10.35 -8.27 8.55
C ARG A 31 11.52 -7.61 7.84
N ALA A 32 11.80 -8.00 6.60
CA ALA A 32 12.85 -7.38 5.79
C ALA A 32 12.60 -5.88 5.60
N ALA A 33 11.37 -5.49 5.22
CA ALA A 33 10.99 -4.08 5.07
C ALA A 33 11.19 -3.28 6.37
N ARG A 34 10.85 -3.83 7.53
CA ARG A 34 11.08 -3.19 8.83
C ARG A 34 12.56 -2.92 9.10
N GLU A 35 13.45 -3.85 8.76
CA GLU A 35 14.89 -3.64 8.95
C GLU A 35 15.42 -2.60 7.95
N THR A 36 14.96 -2.63 6.70
CA THR A 36 15.29 -1.61 5.69
C THR A 36 14.87 -0.20 6.14
N LEU A 37 13.68 -0.05 6.73
CA LEU A 37 13.23 1.25 7.25
C LEU A 37 14.12 1.80 8.37
N LYS A 38 14.72 0.95 9.21
CA LYS A 38 15.67 1.41 10.24
C LYS A 38 16.96 1.92 9.61
N ILE A 39 17.45 1.22 8.59
CA ILE A 39 18.69 1.57 7.88
C ILE A 39 18.53 2.93 7.18
N HIS A 40 17.44 3.12 6.45
CA HIS A 40 17.20 4.34 5.67
C HIS A 40 16.45 5.44 6.45
N ARG A 41 16.35 5.34 7.77
CA ARG A 41 15.54 6.28 8.58
C ARG A 41 15.94 7.74 8.36
N ARG A 42 17.24 8.05 8.30
CA ARG A 42 17.72 9.44 8.11
C ARG A 42 17.38 9.97 6.73
N GLU A 43 17.57 9.16 5.69
CA GLU A 43 17.24 9.54 4.31
C GLU A 43 15.75 9.87 4.15
N LEU A 44 14.87 9.21 4.90
CA LEU A 44 13.44 9.46 4.87
C LEU A 44 12.99 10.71 5.64
N LEU A 45 13.78 11.18 6.62
CA LEU A 45 13.39 12.26 7.54
C LEU A 45 14.15 13.57 7.29
N ASP A 46 15.38 13.48 6.78
CA ASP A 46 16.31 14.61 6.68
C ASP A 46 16.59 15.01 5.20
N ASP A 47 15.73 14.62 4.26
CA ASP A 47 15.88 14.95 2.84
C ASP A 47 15.49 16.42 2.57
N PRO A 48 16.42 17.29 2.11
CA PRO A 48 16.13 18.68 1.82
C PRO A 48 15.16 18.88 0.65
N ALA A 49 14.97 17.87 -0.22
CA ALA A 49 14.00 17.92 -1.31
C ALA A 49 12.57 17.55 -0.87
N SER A 50 12.41 17.04 0.36
CA SER A 50 11.13 16.61 0.92
C SER A 50 10.61 17.67 1.91
N PRO A 51 9.68 18.55 1.50
CA PRO A 51 9.19 19.61 2.37
C PRO A 51 8.36 19.06 3.53
N ILE A 52 8.58 19.61 4.73
CA ILE A 52 7.76 19.31 5.90
C ILE A 52 6.44 20.08 5.80
N ALA A 53 5.34 19.35 5.69
CA ALA A 53 3.99 19.91 5.79
C ALA A 53 3.49 19.78 7.24
N GLY A 54 3.06 20.88 7.86
CA GLY A 54 2.51 20.91 9.23
C GLY A 54 3.51 21.35 10.30
N ASN A 55 3.41 20.75 11.49
CA ASN A 55 4.18 21.14 12.67
C ASN A 55 5.57 20.45 12.71
N PRO A 56 6.68 21.19 12.55
CA PRO A 56 8.02 20.61 12.55
C PRO A 56 8.48 20.10 13.93
N ARG A 57 7.72 20.40 14.99
CA ARG A 57 7.96 19.94 16.37
C ARG A 57 6.95 18.89 16.83
N GLY A 58 6.20 18.28 15.91
CA GLY A 58 5.26 17.21 16.23
C GLY A 58 5.95 15.95 16.75
N ASP A 59 5.27 15.20 17.62
CA ASP A 59 5.79 13.96 18.22
C ASP A 59 5.85 12.78 17.24
N VAL A 60 5.01 12.81 16.20
CA VAL A 60 4.89 11.75 15.20
C VAL A 60 5.14 12.32 13.80
N THR A 61 6.08 11.71 13.07
CA THR A 61 6.38 12.07 11.67
C THR A 61 5.74 11.07 10.72
N ILE A 62 4.92 11.56 9.78
CA ILE A 62 4.33 10.76 8.70
C ILE A 62 5.07 11.09 7.40
N VAL A 63 5.64 10.06 6.76
CA VAL A 63 6.25 10.17 5.43
C VAL A 63 5.27 9.65 4.39
N GLU A 64 4.76 10.54 3.54
CA GLU A 64 3.82 10.19 2.49
C GLU A 64 4.53 10.00 1.15
N PHE A 65 4.50 8.77 0.62
CA PHE A 65 4.89 8.50 -0.76
C PHE A 65 3.69 8.72 -1.67
N PHE A 66 3.64 9.88 -2.34
CA PHE A 66 2.52 10.30 -3.16
C PHE A 66 2.85 10.23 -4.67
N ASP A 67 1.90 9.74 -5.48
CA ASP A 67 1.94 9.82 -6.96
C ASP A 67 0.69 10.57 -7.46
N TYR A 68 0.91 11.66 -8.21
CA TYR A 68 -0.16 12.49 -8.80
C TYR A 68 -1.10 11.74 -9.75
N ARG A 69 -0.68 10.60 -10.28
CA ARG A 69 -1.51 9.76 -11.17
C ARG A 69 -2.31 8.73 -10.40
N CYS A 70 -2.05 8.52 -9.12
CA CYS A 70 -2.75 7.53 -8.32
C CYS A 70 -4.12 8.06 -7.83
N PRO A 71 -5.25 7.44 -8.26
CA PRO A 71 -6.58 7.89 -7.82
C PRO A 71 -6.86 7.61 -6.33
N PHE A 72 -6.12 6.69 -5.70
CA PHE A 72 -6.24 6.44 -4.27
C PHE A 72 -5.54 7.54 -3.47
N CYS A 73 -4.33 7.94 -3.86
CA CYS A 73 -3.61 9.03 -3.20
C CYS A 73 -4.43 10.32 -3.21
N LYS A 74 -5.07 10.66 -4.33
CA LYS A 74 -5.99 11.81 -4.42
C LYS A 74 -7.17 11.76 -3.45
N ARG A 75 -7.64 10.57 -3.09
CA ARG A 75 -8.76 10.40 -2.15
C ARG A 75 -8.32 10.51 -0.69
N VAL A 76 -7.07 10.18 -0.39
CA VAL A 76 -6.51 10.25 0.97
C VAL A 76 -6.04 11.65 1.33
N GLU A 77 -5.63 12.44 0.33
CA GLU A 77 -5.10 13.79 0.50
C GLU A 77 -5.95 14.72 1.39
N PRO A 78 -7.29 14.76 1.30
CA PRO A 78 -8.10 15.62 2.16
C PRO A 78 -8.04 15.22 3.64
N ALA A 79 -7.91 13.92 3.93
CA ALA A 79 -7.82 13.43 5.29
C ALA A 79 -6.46 13.79 5.92
N LEU A 80 -5.36 13.69 5.15
CA LEU A 80 -4.05 14.13 5.62
C LEU A 80 -4.03 15.64 5.89
N LYS A 81 -4.63 16.44 5.00
CA LYS A 81 -4.78 17.89 5.22
C LYS A 81 -5.59 18.24 6.45
N ALA A 82 -6.60 17.44 6.81
CA ALA A 82 -7.37 17.64 8.04
C ALA A 82 -6.49 17.38 9.28
N LEU A 83 -5.78 16.25 9.30
CA LEU A 83 -4.86 15.91 10.40
C LEU A 83 -3.79 16.99 10.62
N LEU A 84 -3.18 17.49 9.54
CA LEU A 84 -2.18 18.55 9.64
C LEU A 84 -2.73 19.87 10.22
N LYS A 85 -4.04 20.13 10.08
CA LYS A 85 -4.68 21.33 10.67
C LYS A 85 -5.04 21.13 12.13
N GLU A 86 -5.30 19.90 12.55
CA GLU A 86 -5.62 19.57 13.95
C GLU A 86 -4.36 19.69 14.84
N ASP A 87 -3.18 19.39 14.29
CA ASP A 87 -1.88 19.44 14.98
C ASP A 87 -1.10 20.76 14.80
N ALA A 88 -1.69 21.75 14.10
CA ALA A 88 -1.06 23.03 13.74
C ALA A 88 -0.99 24.03 14.91
#